data_AF-A0AAU9W8B8-F1
#
_entry.id   AF-A0AAU9W8B8-F1
#
_cell.length_a   1.000
_cell.length_b   1.000
_cell.length_c   1.000
_cell.angle_alpha   90.00
_cell.angle_beta   90.00
_cell.angle_gamma   90.00
#
_symmetry.space_group_name_H-M   'P 1'
#
loop_
_entity.id
_entity.type
_entity.pdbx_description
1 polymer ?
#
loop_
_entity_poly.entity_id
_entity_poly.type
_entity_poly.pdbx_seq_one_letter_code
_entity_poly.pdbx_strand_id
1 'polypeptide(L)'
;MSLSCLGCNLKYIFVAVLFVSFTTLMFLTFKGVMLRSTVVPIRRNTVAVLNRTNPSKTGWREHKFDMRGNDVMVFLHIQKTGGTIFGNHLIKDLDIERPCACTKESRRLPKKGWSRVCHCFRPDSSRIWLFSRFHLGWPCGLHADWTEHKECVPKYMNKREGRNKLRKFIYITILREPVSRFVSEFYFVLRKGDMWRGATLRCNGRSPTKEELPPCFERENLSDITFEEFIGCPWNLAFNRQTRMLADLRRVNCYNTTGISTEKRGKVMLESAMRNLREMAFFGLTEYQEESQYLFEKTFGLKFHDPFTQFNLSETTAGTKTPKFNSSMLSQIKALNSLDLKLYEFARDLFFKRSKRFRKTDRISMKKRLS
;
A
#
# COMPACT_ATOMS: atom_id res chain seq x y z
N MET A 1 -75.47 -58.40 -31.25
CA MET A 1 -74.79 -59.07 -30.12
C MET A 1 -73.49 -58.31 -29.88
N SER A 2 -73.51 -57.24 -29.09
CA SER A 2 -73.19 -57.22 -27.65
C SER A 2 -71.80 -57.79 -27.34
N LEU A 3 -70.81 -56.94 -27.03
CA LEU A 3 -70.33 -56.70 -25.65
C LEU A 3 -69.11 -55.75 -25.64
N SER A 4 -69.28 -54.65 -24.90
CA SER A 4 -68.31 -54.00 -24.00
C SER A 4 -66.83 -53.84 -24.40
N CYS A 5 -66.41 -52.57 -24.53
CA CYS A 5 -65.12 -52.14 -23.97
C CYS A 5 -65.32 -50.86 -23.14
N LEU A 6 -66.07 -50.98 -22.03
CA LEU A 6 -66.18 -49.94 -21.00
C LEU A 6 -64.84 -49.68 -20.26
N GLY A 7 -63.79 -50.46 -20.54
CA GLY A 7 -62.48 -50.37 -19.88
C GLY A 7 -61.50 -49.35 -20.47
N CYS A 8 -61.76 -48.80 -21.67
CA CYS A 8 -60.82 -47.87 -22.31
C CYS A 8 -60.90 -46.44 -21.75
N ASN A 9 -62.09 -45.95 -21.38
CA ASN A 9 -62.23 -44.57 -20.87
C ASN A 9 -61.72 -44.39 -19.43
N LEU A 10 -61.74 -45.43 -18.61
CA LEU A 10 -61.30 -45.30 -17.21
C LEU A 10 -59.78 -45.14 -17.08
N LYS A 11 -58.98 -45.75 -17.98
CA LYS A 11 -57.52 -45.59 -18.00
C LYS A 11 -57.10 -44.17 -18.38
N TYR A 12 -57.74 -43.56 -19.37
CA TYR A 12 -57.44 -42.18 -19.76
C TYR A 12 -57.89 -41.17 -18.69
N ILE A 13 -59.02 -41.43 -18.02
CA ILE A 13 -59.47 -40.63 -16.88
C ILE A 13 -58.51 -40.79 -15.70
N PHE A 14 -58.06 -42.01 -15.37
CA PHE A 14 -57.07 -42.22 -14.31
C PHE A 14 -55.73 -41.55 -14.61
N VAL A 15 -55.24 -41.64 -15.86
CA VAL A 15 -54.00 -40.99 -16.27
C VAL A 15 -54.16 -39.46 -16.24
N ALA A 16 -55.30 -38.92 -16.67
CA ALA A 16 -55.57 -37.48 -16.61
C ALA A 16 -55.70 -36.97 -15.16
N VAL A 17 -56.38 -37.71 -14.29
CA VAL A 17 -56.50 -37.38 -12.85
C VAL A 17 -55.15 -37.50 -12.16
N LEU A 18 -54.33 -38.50 -12.50
CA LEU A 18 -52.95 -38.62 -12.01
C LEU A 18 -52.05 -37.49 -12.52
N PHE A 19 -52.22 -37.04 -13.76
CA PHE A 19 -51.45 -35.92 -14.31
C PHE A 19 -51.87 -34.57 -13.70
N VAL A 20 -53.17 -34.34 -13.49
CA VAL A 20 -53.70 -33.14 -12.83
C VAL A 20 -53.31 -33.11 -11.35
N SER A 21 -53.37 -34.26 -10.66
CA SER A 21 -52.93 -34.36 -9.26
C SER A 21 -51.41 -34.26 -9.10
N PHE A 22 -50.61 -34.80 -10.03
CA PHE A 22 -49.15 -34.63 -10.04
C PHE A 22 -48.74 -33.20 -10.34
N THR A 23 -49.42 -32.52 -11.28
CA THR A 23 -49.14 -31.10 -11.61
C THR A 23 -49.59 -30.16 -10.51
N THR A 24 -50.72 -30.43 -9.82
CA THR A 24 -51.12 -29.67 -8.63
C THR A 24 -50.22 -29.94 -7.42
N LEU A 25 -49.76 -31.18 -7.21
CA LEU A 25 -48.77 -31.49 -6.17
C LEU A 25 -47.41 -30.86 -6.48
N MET A 26 -46.98 -30.85 -7.74
CA MET A 26 -45.81 -30.09 -8.20
C MET A 26 -46.00 -28.59 -7.98
N PHE A 27 -47.17 -28.01 -8.28
CA PHE A 27 -47.43 -26.58 -8.04
C PHE A 27 -47.52 -26.22 -6.55
N LEU A 28 -48.08 -27.09 -5.71
CA LEU A 28 -48.14 -26.91 -4.27
C LEU A 28 -46.78 -27.11 -3.60
N THR A 29 -45.96 -28.03 -4.10
CA THR A 29 -44.56 -28.17 -3.66
C THR A 29 -43.69 -27.02 -4.18
N PHE A 30 -43.90 -26.52 -5.40
CA PHE A 30 -43.19 -25.35 -5.94
C PHE A 30 -43.59 -24.06 -5.21
N LYS A 31 -44.88 -23.87 -4.86
CA LYS A 31 -45.31 -22.78 -3.97
C LYS A 31 -44.80 -22.97 -2.55
N GLY A 32 -44.78 -24.19 -2.01
CA GLY A 32 -44.22 -24.49 -0.69
C GLY A 32 -42.71 -24.29 -0.60
N VAL A 33 -41.99 -24.50 -1.71
CA VAL A 33 -40.55 -24.23 -1.84
C VAL A 33 -40.27 -22.74 -2.10
N MET A 34 -41.15 -22.02 -2.81
CA MET A 34 -41.04 -20.57 -3.02
C MET A 34 -41.52 -19.72 -1.82
N LEU A 35 -42.42 -20.24 -0.97
CA LEU A 35 -42.87 -19.58 0.27
C LEU A 35 -42.10 -20.02 1.52
N ARG A 36 -41.22 -21.02 1.42
CA ARG A 36 -40.08 -21.18 2.34
C ARG A 36 -38.91 -20.34 1.86
N SER A 37 -39.15 -19.02 1.81
CA SER A 37 -38.09 -18.09 2.19
C SER A 37 -37.78 -18.38 3.65
N THR A 38 -36.89 -19.34 3.88
CA THR A 38 -36.10 -19.33 5.10
C THR A 38 -35.41 -17.98 5.06
N VAL A 39 -35.95 -17.06 5.85
CA VAL A 39 -35.16 -15.98 6.44
C VAL A 39 -34.09 -16.71 7.24
N VAL A 40 -33.05 -17.17 6.53
CA VAL A 40 -31.75 -17.37 7.12
C VAL A 40 -31.49 -16.02 7.75
N PRO A 41 -31.39 -15.91 9.09
CA PRO A 41 -30.93 -14.67 9.64
C PRO A 41 -29.56 -14.51 9.00
N ILE A 42 -29.44 -13.53 8.10
CA ILE A 42 -28.15 -12.99 7.73
C ILE A 42 -27.62 -12.57 9.08
N ARG A 43 -26.83 -13.45 9.69
CA ARG A 43 -25.92 -13.08 10.73
C ARG A 43 -25.13 -12.04 10.00
N ARG A 44 -25.47 -10.77 10.25
CA ARG A 44 -24.59 -9.67 10.00
C ARG A 44 -23.37 -10.11 10.78
N ASN A 45 -22.43 -10.74 10.09
CA ASN A 45 -21.05 -10.58 10.39
C ASN A 45 -20.87 -9.08 10.15
N THR A 46 -21.27 -8.29 11.14
CA THR A 46 -20.46 -7.22 11.65
C THR A 46 -19.09 -7.87 11.77
N VAL A 47 -18.33 -7.78 10.67
CA VAL A 47 -16.90 -7.57 10.78
C VAL A 47 -16.84 -6.47 11.80
N ALA A 48 -16.55 -6.86 13.04
CA ALA A 48 -16.24 -5.93 14.08
C ALA A 48 -14.98 -5.25 13.56
N VAL A 49 -15.19 -4.14 12.84
CA VAL A 49 -14.21 -3.11 12.60
C VAL A 49 -13.93 -2.60 14.00
N LEU A 50 -13.05 -3.33 14.68
CA LEU A 50 -12.75 -3.15 16.08
C LEU A 50 -12.19 -1.73 16.21
N ASN A 51 -13.00 -0.89 16.85
CA ASN A 51 -12.75 0.46 17.31
C ASN A 51 -11.96 1.37 16.37
N ARG A 52 -12.72 2.19 15.61
CA ARG A 52 -12.38 3.61 15.42
C ARG A 52 -12.28 4.27 16.81
N THR A 53 -11.18 4.03 17.49
CA THR A 53 -10.58 5.00 18.38
C THR A 53 -10.56 6.32 17.61
N ASN A 54 -11.36 7.28 18.06
CA ASN A 54 -11.45 8.63 17.52
C ASN A 54 -10.04 9.09 17.13
N PRO A 55 -9.71 9.33 15.84
CA PRO A 55 -8.40 9.86 15.51
C PRO A 55 -8.23 11.10 16.37
N SER A 56 -7.22 11.11 17.23
CA SER A 56 -6.96 12.28 18.04
C SER A 56 -6.89 13.44 17.04
N LYS A 57 -7.58 14.55 17.29
CA LYS A 57 -7.51 15.75 16.44
C LYS A 57 -6.04 16.20 16.22
N THR A 58 -5.10 15.63 16.97
CA THR A 58 -3.65 15.85 16.94
C THR A 58 -2.87 14.93 16.00
N GLY A 59 -3.44 13.85 15.43
CA GLY A 59 -2.76 12.97 14.48
C GLY A 59 -1.52 12.24 15.04
N TRP A 60 -1.50 12.01 16.35
CA TRP A 60 -0.39 11.41 17.11
C TRP A 60 -0.89 10.26 17.98
N ARG A 61 -0.16 9.14 18.00
CA ARG A 61 -0.28 8.05 18.99
C ARG A 61 1.04 7.31 19.15
N GLU A 62 1.46 7.09 20.39
CA GLU A 62 2.35 5.96 20.71
C GLU A 62 1.71 4.67 20.21
N HIS A 63 2.53 3.83 19.60
CA HIS A 63 2.10 2.57 19.03
C HIS A 63 3.13 1.52 19.36
N LYS A 64 3.25 1.18 20.65
CA LYS A 64 4.15 0.10 21.09
C LYS A 64 3.88 -1.14 20.24
N PHE A 65 4.87 -1.55 19.47
CA PHE A 65 4.71 -2.60 18.48
C PHE A 65 4.64 -3.96 19.17
N ASP A 66 3.58 -4.71 18.94
CA ASP A 66 3.43 -6.04 19.52
C ASP A 66 4.15 -7.11 18.68
N MET A 67 5.43 -7.31 19.00
CA MET A 67 6.29 -8.27 18.30
C MET A 67 5.82 -9.73 18.46
N ARG A 68 5.22 -10.09 19.59
CA ARG A 68 4.73 -11.46 19.84
C ARG A 68 3.27 -11.66 19.42
N GLY A 69 2.48 -10.59 19.35
CA GLY A 69 1.07 -10.67 18.96
C GLY A 69 0.81 -10.71 17.45
N ASN A 70 -0.05 -9.81 16.98
CA ASN A 70 -0.59 -9.84 15.61
C ASN A 70 -0.32 -8.58 14.79
N ASP A 71 0.55 -7.69 15.29
CA ASP A 71 0.96 -6.47 14.61
C ASP A 71 1.88 -6.78 13.43
N VAL A 72 1.56 -6.27 12.25
CA VAL A 72 2.38 -6.43 11.04
C VAL A 72 2.76 -5.05 10.54
N MET A 73 4.05 -4.74 10.59
CA MET A 73 4.61 -3.53 10.02
C MET A 73 4.65 -3.64 8.51
N VAL A 74 4.06 -2.70 7.79
CA VAL A 74 4.00 -2.68 6.32
C VAL A 74 4.77 -1.49 5.79
N PHE A 75 5.91 -1.74 5.17
CA PHE A 75 6.74 -0.67 4.61
C PHE A 75 6.36 -0.36 3.17
N LEU A 76 5.67 0.77 2.98
CA LEU A 76 5.35 1.34 1.67
C LEU A 76 6.58 2.10 1.14
N HIS A 77 7.32 1.47 0.24
CA HIS A 77 8.55 2.01 -0.32
C HIS A 77 8.29 2.81 -1.59
N ILE A 78 8.24 4.14 -1.47
CA ILE A 78 8.16 5.07 -2.61
C ILE A 78 9.54 5.17 -3.28
N GLN A 79 9.56 5.22 -4.62
CA GLN A 79 10.82 5.31 -5.33
C GLN A 79 11.59 6.58 -4.96
N LYS A 80 12.91 6.40 -4.77
CA LYS A 80 13.91 7.46 -4.59
C LYS A 80 13.79 8.29 -3.30
N THR A 81 13.11 7.77 -2.29
CA THR A 81 12.99 8.37 -0.96
C THR A 81 13.95 7.75 0.08
N GLY A 82 15.08 7.20 -0.34
CA GLY A 82 16.02 6.55 0.60
C GLY A 82 15.53 5.21 1.19
N GLY A 83 14.39 4.67 0.72
CA GLY A 83 13.79 3.47 1.30
C GLY A 83 14.64 2.18 1.21
N THR A 84 15.67 2.13 0.35
CA THR A 84 16.66 1.05 0.38
C THR A 84 17.49 1.08 1.67
N ILE A 85 17.89 2.27 2.14
CA ILE A 85 18.69 2.43 3.36
C ILE A 85 17.82 2.13 4.57
N PHE A 86 16.69 2.83 4.70
CA PHE A 86 15.74 2.59 5.79
C PHE A 86 15.25 1.13 5.85
N GLY A 87 14.95 0.54 4.69
CA GLY A 87 14.56 -0.86 4.62
C GLY A 87 15.65 -1.81 5.11
N ASN A 88 16.94 -1.49 4.93
CA ASN A 88 18.05 -2.27 5.50
C ASN A 88 18.10 -2.13 7.02
N HIS A 89 17.93 -0.92 7.56
CA HIS A 89 17.87 -0.72 9.01
C HIS A 89 16.78 -1.59 9.66
N LEU A 90 15.59 -1.68 9.04
CA LEU A 90 14.50 -2.52 9.55
C LEU A 90 14.83 -4.02 9.62
N ILE A 91 15.72 -4.54 8.78
CA ILE A 91 16.00 -5.98 8.69
C ILE A 91 17.33 -6.38 9.35
N LYS A 92 18.25 -5.45 9.58
CA LYS A 92 19.59 -5.76 10.10
C LYS A 92 19.85 -5.17 11.47
N ASP A 93 19.33 -3.98 11.71
CA ASP A 93 19.84 -3.14 12.79
C ASP A 93 18.83 -3.03 13.92
N LEU A 94 17.62 -3.58 13.77
CA LEU A 94 16.58 -3.53 14.78
C LEU A 94 16.89 -4.50 15.94
N ASP A 95 16.93 -3.97 17.16
CA ASP A 95 17.15 -4.73 18.40
C ASP A 95 15.87 -5.47 18.81
N ILE A 96 15.79 -6.74 18.42
CA ILE A 96 14.64 -7.62 18.64
C ILE A 96 15.10 -9.02 19.05
N GLU A 97 14.28 -9.69 19.85
CA GLU A 97 14.57 -11.03 20.40
C GLU A 97 14.97 -12.06 19.33
N ARG A 98 14.36 -11.98 18.14
CA ARG A 98 14.74 -12.79 16.98
C ARG A 98 15.06 -11.91 15.79
N PRO A 99 16.35 -11.62 15.55
CA PRO A 99 16.79 -10.88 14.37
C PRO A 99 16.36 -11.54 13.05
N CYS A 100 16.24 -10.76 11.98
CA CYS A 100 15.95 -11.33 10.68
C CYS A 100 17.14 -12.15 10.17
N ALA A 101 16.89 -13.35 9.66
CA ALA A 101 17.92 -14.19 9.06
C ALA A 101 18.12 -13.83 7.58
N CYS A 102 19.23 -13.18 7.23
CA CYS A 102 19.57 -12.80 5.86
C CYS A 102 20.59 -13.78 5.26
N THR A 103 20.19 -14.55 4.25
CA THR A 103 21.13 -15.45 3.55
C THR A 103 21.96 -14.69 2.51
N LYS A 104 23.20 -15.14 2.27
CA LYS A 104 24.00 -14.72 1.11
C LYS A 104 23.45 -15.33 -0.19
N GLU A 105 22.74 -16.46 -0.09
CA GLU A 105 21.97 -17.06 -1.17
C GLU A 105 20.88 -16.10 -1.63
N SER A 106 21.10 -15.51 -2.79
CA SER A 106 20.11 -14.63 -3.38
C SER A 106 19.21 -15.42 -4.28
N ARG A 107 17.92 -15.12 -4.25
CA ARG A 107 17.01 -15.65 -5.27
C ARG A 107 17.37 -15.03 -6.60
N ARG A 108 17.61 -15.88 -7.61
CA ARG A 108 17.73 -15.47 -9.02
C ARG A 108 16.36 -14.94 -9.45
N LEU A 109 16.21 -13.62 -9.49
CA LEU A 109 15.01 -13.00 -10.06
C LEU A 109 15.14 -13.07 -11.59
N PRO A 110 14.12 -13.57 -12.32
CA PRO A 110 14.13 -13.53 -13.77
C PRO A 110 14.36 -12.08 -14.19
N LYS A 111 15.47 -11.83 -14.92
CA LYS A 111 15.90 -10.52 -15.46
C LYS A 111 16.52 -9.49 -14.48
N LYS A 112 16.71 -9.77 -13.17
CA LYS A 112 17.24 -8.75 -12.21
C LYS A 112 18.42 -9.19 -11.31
N GLY A 113 18.99 -10.37 -11.56
CA GLY A 113 20.13 -10.87 -10.78
C GLY A 113 19.75 -11.30 -9.35
N TRP A 114 20.74 -11.28 -8.48
CA TRP A 114 20.72 -11.78 -7.10
C TRP A 114 20.18 -10.69 -6.14
N SER A 115 19.03 -10.89 -5.50
CA SER A 115 18.57 -10.06 -4.36
C SER A 115 18.71 -10.84 -3.04
N ARG A 116 19.41 -10.26 -2.06
CA ARG A 116 19.38 -10.77 -0.67
C ARG A 116 17.94 -10.80 -0.18
N VAL A 117 17.52 -11.96 0.32
CA VAL A 117 16.22 -12.15 0.95
C VAL A 117 16.47 -12.41 2.43
N CYS A 118 15.80 -11.65 3.28
CA CYS A 118 15.87 -11.82 4.72
C CYS A 118 14.57 -12.46 5.22
N HIS A 119 14.66 -13.22 6.29
CA HIS A 119 13.53 -13.90 6.91
C HIS A 119 13.24 -13.26 8.26
N CYS A 120 12.23 -12.38 8.31
CA CYS A 120 11.81 -11.63 9.48
C CYS A 120 10.56 -12.25 10.10
N PHE A 121 10.79 -13.25 10.95
CA PHE A 121 9.74 -13.98 11.65
C PHE A 121 9.66 -13.61 13.12
N ARG A 122 8.51 -13.84 13.73
CA ARG A 122 8.32 -13.62 15.17
C ARG A 122 9.23 -14.53 16.00
N PRO A 123 9.49 -14.18 17.28
CA PRO A 123 10.38 -14.96 18.12
C PRO A 123 9.97 -16.43 18.29
N ASP A 124 8.68 -16.67 18.42
CA ASP A 124 8.08 -17.96 18.80
C ASP A 124 7.45 -18.73 17.63
N SER A 125 7.54 -18.21 16.39
CA SER A 125 6.83 -18.79 15.25
C SER A 125 7.44 -18.42 13.91
N SER A 126 6.99 -19.07 12.84
CA SER A 126 7.31 -18.71 11.44
C SER A 126 6.40 -17.61 10.89
N ARG A 127 5.69 -16.89 11.77
CA ARG A 127 4.77 -15.81 11.41
C ARG A 127 5.53 -14.53 11.11
N ILE A 128 5.02 -13.77 10.16
CA ILE A 128 5.59 -12.52 9.67
C ILE A 128 5.18 -11.37 10.60
N TRP A 129 6.16 -10.57 10.98
CA TRP A 129 5.93 -9.27 11.62
C TRP A 129 6.25 -8.09 10.67
N LEU A 130 7.05 -8.30 9.62
CA LEU A 130 7.45 -7.28 8.66
C LEU A 130 7.03 -7.61 7.22
N PHE A 131 6.16 -6.80 6.63
CA PHE A 131 5.84 -6.82 5.21
C PHE A 131 6.68 -5.76 4.48
N SER A 132 7.77 -6.19 3.85
CA SER A 132 8.69 -5.29 3.15
C SER A 132 9.37 -5.98 1.96
N ARG A 133 9.99 -5.17 1.08
CA ARG A 133 10.80 -5.64 -0.06
C ARG A 133 11.84 -6.68 0.34
N PHE A 134 12.62 -6.41 1.39
CA PHE A 134 13.74 -7.27 1.73
C PHE A 134 13.32 -8.57 2.41
N HIS A 135 12.11 -8.63 2.98
CA HIS A 135 11.56 -9.87 3.52
C HIS A 135 10.81 -10.71 2.47
N LEU A 136 9.86 -10.09 1.77
CA LEU A 136 8.87 -10.78 0.94
C LEU A 136 9.08 -10.59 -0.57
N GLY A 137 10.00 -9.74 -0.98
CA GLY A 137 10.06 -9.23 -2.34
C GLY A 137 8.89 -8.28 -2.62
N TRP A 138 8.23 -8.46 -3.76
CA TRP A 138 7.14 -7.59 -4.22
C TRP A 138 5.82 -8.35 -4.42
N PRO A 139 5.29 -9.01 -3.38
CA PRO A 139 4.11 -9.86 -3.51
C PRO A 139 2.84 -9.10 -3.92
N CYS A 140 2.81 -7.77 -3.70
CA CYS A 140 1.68 -6.90 -4.08
C CYS A 140 1.95 -6.03 -5.31
N GLY A 141 3.05 -6.25 -6.02
CA GLY A 141 3.50 -5.39 -7.13
C GLY A 141 4.80 -4.67 -6.81
N LEU A 142 5.59 -4.40 -7.85
CA LEU A 142 6.85 -3.66 -7.75
C LEU A 142 6.58 -2.24 -7.28
N HIS A 143 7.10 -1.86 -6.11
CA HIS A 143 6.82 -0.56 -5.49
C HIS A 143 5.32 -0.30 -5.31
N ALA A 144 4.58 -1.32 -4.87
CA ALA A 144 3.16 -1.22 -4.64
C ALA A 144 2.78 -0.02 -3.75
N ASP A 145 1.79 0.74 -4.19
CA ASP A 145 1.35 1.96 -3.53
C ASP A 145 0.33 1.71 -2.40
N TRP A 146 -0.19 2.78 -1.80
CA TRP A 146 -1.19 2.68 -0.73
C TRP A 146 -2.44 1.92 -1.17
N THR A 147 -2.92 2.16 -2.39
CA THR A 147 -4.11 1.52 -2.96
C THR A 147 -3.86 0.02 -3.14
N GLU A 148 -2.73 -0.33 -3.78
CA GLU A 148 -2.34 -1.73 -3.99
C GLU A 148 -2.14 -2.47 -2.67
N HIS A 149 -1.41 -1.86 -1.73
CA HIS A 149 -1.15 -2.46 -0.43
C HIS A 149 -2.44 -2.70 0.39
N LYS A 150 -3.37 -1.74 0.41
CA LYS A 150 -4.63 -1.87 1.15
C LYS A 150 -5.50 -3.00 0.59
N GLU A 151 -5.43 -3.24 -0.72
CA GLU A 151 -6.16 -4.34 -1.35
C GLU A 151 -5.47 -5.70 -1.16
N CYS A 152 -4.14 -5.73 -1.28
CA CYS A 152 -3.38 -6.97 -1.40
C CYS A 152 -2.86 -7.53 -0.07
N VAL A 153 -2.30 -6.69 0.82
CA VAL A 153 -1.58 -7.16 2.03
C VAL A 153 -2.45 -8.05 2.92
N PRO A 154 -3.71 -7.69 3.26
CA PRO A 154 -4.56 -8.56 4.07
C PRO A 154 -4.82 -9.91 3.41
N LYS A 155 -5.07 -9.93 2.09
CA LYS A 155 -5.33 -11.15 1.32
C LYS A 155 -4.09 -12.06 1.31
N TYR A 156 -2.91 -11.48 1.05
CA TYR A 156 -1.64 -12.21 1.05
C TYR A 156 -1.37 -12.85 2.42
N MET A 157 -1.48 -12.06 3.50
CA MET A 157 -1.21 -12.54 4.86
C MET A 157 -2.19 -13.61 5.31
N ASN A 158 -3.48 -13.44 4.98
CA ASN A 158 -4.51 -14.44 5.27
C ASN A 158 -4.31 -15.74 4.47
N LYS A 159 -3.84 -15.65 3.22
CA LYS A 159 -3.50 -16.83 2.41
C LYS A 159 -2.30 -17.58 2.99
N ARG A 160 -1.29 -16.85 3.49
CA ARG A 160 -0.04 -17.42 3.99
C ARG A 160 -0.12 -18.00 5.39
N GLU A 161 -0.89 -17.38 6.28
CA GLU A 161 -0.91 -17.70 7.71
C GLU A 161 -2.34 -17.96 8.26
N GLY A 162 -3.32 -18.12 7.38
CA GLY A 162 -4.71 -18.38 7.75
C GLY A 162 -5.52 -17.14 8.14
N ARG A 163 -6.86 -17.29 8.08
CA ARG A 163 -7.86 -16.22 8.31
C ARG A 163 -8.25 -16.04 9.78
N ASN A 164 -7.92 -16.98 10.67
CA ASN A 164 -8.36 -17.01 12.05
C ASN A 164 -7.65 -16.00 12.97
N LYS A 165 -6.81 -15.11 12.41
CA LYS A 165 -5.99 -14.16 13.16
C LYS A 165 -6.39 -12.74 12.81
N LEU A 166 -6.81 -11.97 13.80
CA LEU A 166 -7.05 -10.54 13.65
C LEU A 166 -5.69 -9.83 13.59
N ARG A 167 -5.25 -9.49 12.37
CA ARG A 167 -3.98 -8.79 12.14
C ARG A 167 -4.18 -7.28 12.12
N LYS A 168 -3.24 -6.56 12.72
CA LYS A 168 -3.18 -5.10 12.68
C LYS A 168 -2.07 -4.67 11.74
N PHE A 169 -2.43 -4.09 10.61
CA PHE A 169 -1.46 -3.62 9.61
C PHE A 169 -1.04 -2.18 9.92
N ILE A 170 0.23 -2.02 10.28
CA ILE A 170 0.83 -0.74 10.66
C ILE A 170 1.66 -0.24 9.50
N TYR A 171 1.10 0.68 8.73
CA TYR A 171 1.74 1.23 7.55
C TYR A 171 2.76 2.30 7.93
N ILE A 172 3.94 2.20 7.32
CA ILE A 172 5.02 3.18 7.43
C ILE A 172 5.60 3.50 6.05
N THR A 173 6.22 4.67 5.92
CA THR A 173 6.89 5.10 4.68
C THR A 173 8.04 6.06 4.97
N ILE A 174 8.81 6.40 3.93
CA ILE A 174 9.81 7.47 3.95
C ILE A 174 9.51 8.41 2.80
N LEU A 175 9.53 9.72 3.09
CA LEU A 175 9.37 10.79 2.12
C LEU A 175 10.70 11.52 1.88
N ARG A 176 10.71 12.33 0.83
CA ARG A 176 11.85 13.14 0.42
C ARG A 176 11.38 14.44 -0.21
N GLU A 177 12.19 15.49 -0.10
CA GLU A 177 11.97 16.76 -0.76
C GLU A 177 11.71 16.51 -2.27
N PRO A 178 10.58 17.00 -2.83
CA PRO A 178 10.12 16.60 -4.15
C PRO A 178 11.07 16.86 -5.31
N VAL A 179 11.78 17.99 -5.32
CA VAL A 179 12.75 18.31 -6.39
C VAL A 179 13.91 17.32 -6.32
N SER A 180 14.47 17.10 -5.14
CA SER A 180 15.56 16.17 -4.89
C SER A 180 15.16 14.73 -5.23
N ARG A 181 13.94 14.33 -4.89
CA ARG A 181 13.36 13.03 -5.24
C ARG A 181 13.21 12.87 -6.76
N PHE A 182 12.72 13.90 -7.45
CA PHE A 182 12.55 13.91 -8.90
C PHE A 182 13.90 13.84 -9.63
N VAL A 183 14.86 14.69 -9.27
CA VAL A 183 16.22 14.66 -9.83
C VAL A 183 16.86 13.29 -9.62
N SER A 184 16.72 12.71 -8.42
CA SER A 184 17.24 11.37 -8.13
C SER A 184 16.57 10.27 -8.98
N GLU A 185 15.30 10.44 -9.36
CA GLU A 185 14.60 9.55 -10.27
C GLU A 185 15.09 9.68 -11.71
N PHE A 186 15.20 10.89 -12.23
CA PHE A 186 15.71 11.15 -13.58
C PHE A 186 17.09 10.52 -13.78
N TYR A 187 18.04 10.76 -12.87
CA TYR A 187 19.37 10.13 -12.96
C TYR A 187 19.37 8.63 -12.68
N PHE A 188 18.37 8.10 -11.96
CA PHE A 188 18.23 6.67 -11.84
C PHE A 188 17.83 6.05 -13.17
N VAL A 189 16.88 6.67 -13.89
CA VAL A 189 16.45 6.23 -15.22
C VAL A 189 17.63 6.27 -16.20
N LEU A 190 18.35 7.40 -16.28
CA LEU A 190 19.56 7.53 -17.10
C LEU A 190 20.61 6.44 -16.81
N ARG A 191 20.87 6.15 -15.53
CA ARG A 191 21.91 5.16 -15.17
C ARG A 191 21.46 3.71 -15.38
N LYS A 192 20.17 3.43 -15.29
CA LYS A 192 19.64 2.07 -15.33
C LYS A 192 19.00 1.69 -16.64
N GLY A 193 18.67 2.66 -17.49
CA GLY A 193 17.97 2.43 -18.75
C GLY A 193 16.53 1.94 -18.58
N ASP A 194 15.95 1.96 -17.38
CA ASP A 194 14.59 1.44 -17.08
C ASP A 194 13.89 2.31 -16.03
N MET A 195 12.56 2.32 -16.06
CA MET A 195 11.68 3.14 -15.21
C MET A 195 10.65 2.33 -14.38
N TRP A 196 11.04 1.18 -13.84
CA TRP A 196 10.12 0.29 -13.09
C TRP A 196 8.88 -0.11 -13.90
N ARG A 197 9.03 -0.39 -15.20
CA ARG A 197 7.90 -0.75 -16.10
C ARG A 197 7.10 -1.97 -15.66
N GLY A 198 7.67 -2.82 -14.80
CA GLY A 198 6.98 -3.96 -14.18
C GLY A 198 6.06 -3.61 -13.00
N ALA A 199 5.81 -2.33 -12.70
CA ALA A 199 4.82 -1.94 -11.69
C ALA A 199 3.41 -2.29 -12.16
N THR A 200 2.62 -2.90 -11.28
CA THR A 200 1.27 -3.38 -11.63
C THR A 200 0.22 -2.30 -11.58
N LEU A 201 0.40 -1.28 -10.74
CA LEU A 201 -0.47 -0.10 -10.62
C LEU A 201 -1.94 -0.51 -10.39
N ARG A 202 -2.18 -1.57 -9.61
CA ARG A 202 -3.52 -2.14 -9.45
C ARG A 202 -4.42 -1.22 -8.65
N CYS A 203 -5.61 -0.98 -9.17
CA CYS A 203 -6.67 -0.25 -8.49
C CYS A 203 -8.02 -0.87 -8.89
N ASN A 204 -8.90 -1.08 -7.91
CA ASN A 204 -10.16 -1.81 -8.09
C ASN A 204 -9.96 -3.19 -8.74
N GLY A 205 -8.94 -3.95 -8.30
CA GLY A 205 -8.72 -5.32 -8.76
C GLY A 205 -8.15 -5.49 -10.17
N ARG A 206 -7.75 -4.41 -10.87
CA ARG A 206 -7.10 -4.50 -12.20
C ARG A 206 -5.99 -3.46 -12.38
N SER A 207 -5.12 -3.70 -13.35
CA SER A 207 -4.14 -2.72 -13.83
C SER A 207 -4.82 -1.71 -14.79
N PRO A 208 -4.26 -0.49 -14.95
CA PRO A 208 -4.78 0.47 -15.91
C PRO A 208 -4.65 -0.05 -17.35
N THR A 209 -5.58 0.34 -18.21
CA THR A 209 -5.47 0.09 -19.66
C THR A 209 -4.49 1.08 -20.31
N LYS A 210 -4.13 0.88 -21.57
CA LYS A 210 -3.25 1.81 -22.31
C LYS A 210 -3.92 3.17 -22.53
N GLU A 211 -5.24 3.21 -22.59
CA GLU A 211 -6.04 4.43 -22.74
C GLU A 211 -6.06 5.22 -21.43
N GLU A 212 -6.11 4.53 -20.28
CA GLU A 212 -6.09 5.17 -18.96
C GLU A 212 -4.68 5.63 -18.54
N LEU A 213 -3.65 4.91 -18.96
CA LEU A 213 -2.26 5.26 -18.70
C LEU A 213 -1.37 4.88 -19.90
N PRO A 214 -1.26 5.77 -20.90
CA PRO A 214 -0.37 5.58 -22.04
C PRO A 214 1.10 5.45 -21.61
N PRO A 215 1.89 4.56 -22.26
CA PRO A 215 3.32 4.49 -22.00
C PRO A 215 4.00 5.80 -22.45
N CYS A 216 4.91 6.31 -21.63
CA CYS A 216 5.66 7.52 -21.98
C CYS A 216 6.78 7.30 -22.99
N PHE A 217 7.38 6.11 -22.99
CA PHE A 217 8.57 5.81 -23.79
C PHE A 217 8.42 4.41 -24.38
N GLU A 218 8.45 4.33 -25.70
CA GLU A 218 8.34 3.07 -26.44
C GLU A 218 9.67 2.30 -26.48
N ARG A 219 10.80 3.01 -26.45
CA ARG A 219 12.14 2.39 -26.49
C ARG A 219 12.45 1.60 -25.21
N GLU A 220 13.13 0.46 -25.35
CA GLU A 220 13.46 -0.39 -24.20
C GLU A 220 14.49 0.23 -23.26
N ASN A 221 15.50 0.92 -23.81
CA ASN A 221 16.57 1.52 -23.02
C ASN A 221 16.37 3.05 -22.90
N LEU A 222 16.42 3.56 -21.67
CA LEU A 222 16.30 5.00 -21.35
C LEU A 222 17.62 5.62 -20.89
N SER A 223 18.77 5.03 -21.22
CA SER A 223 20.05 5.50 -20.70
C SER A 223 20.53 6.82 -21.34
N ASP A 224 19.92 7.21 -22.45
CA ASP A 224 20.18 8.41 -23.25
C ASP A 224 19.05 9.45 -23.17
N ILE A 225 18.07 9.25 -22.29
CA ILE A 225 16.89 10.14 -22.19
C ILE A 225 17.28 11.58 -21.81
N THR A 226 16.84 12.56 -22.61
CA THR A 226 17.05 13.98 -22.26
C THR A 226 16.09 14.41 -21.17
N PHE A 227 16.38 15.55 -20.52
CA PHE A 227 15.47 16.10 -19.52
C PHE A 227 14.14 16.50 -20.15
N GLU A 228 14.20 17.11 -21.33
CA GLU A 228 13.06 17.57 -22.13
C GLU A 228 12.16 16.40 -22.53
N GLU A 229 12.75 15.28 -22.98
CA GLU A 229 12.01 14.06 -23.28
C GLU A 229 11.38 13.47 -22.01
N PHE A 230 12.12 13.45 -20.89
CA PHE A 230 11.62 12.91 -19.63
C PHE A 230 10.41 13.70 -19.09
N ILE A 231 10.43 15.03 -19.19
CA ILE A 231 9.31 15.86 -18.75
C ILE A 231 8.21 16.02 -19.83
N GLY A 232 8.52 15.73 -21.09
CA GLY A 232 7.63 15.92 -22.23
C GLY A 232 6.43 14.99 -22.25
N CYS A 233 6.47 13.86 -21.53
CA CYS A 233 5.33 12.96 -21.38
C CYS A 233 4.39 13.38 -20.23
N PRO A 234 3.12 13.75 -20.50
CA PRO A 234 2.16 14.12 -19.45
C PRO A 234 1.84 12.99 -18.46
N TRP A 235 2.02 11.74 -18.88
CA TRP A 235 1.73 10.53 -18.11
C TRP A 235 2.90 10.03 -17.26
N ASN A 236 4.00 10.79 -17.19
CA ASN A 236 5.20 10.33 -16.48
C ASN A 236 4.91 10.16 -14.98
N LEU A 237 5.02 8.91 -14.51
CA LEU A 237 4.76 8.53 -13.13
C LEU A 237 5.76 9.14 -12.13
N ALA A 238 6.81 9.82 -12.58
CA ALA A 238 7.67 10.65 -11.75
C ALA A 238 6.92 11.87 -11.18
N PHE A 239 5.90 12.39 -11.87
CA PHE A 239 5.14 13.56 -11.44
C PHE A 239 4.25 13.24 -10.25
N ASN A 240 4.31 14.08 -9.22
CA ASN A 240 3.52 13.96 -7.99
C ASN A 240 3.49 12.52 -7.43
N ARG A 241 4.64 11.83 -7.52
CA ARG A 241 4.76 10.41 -7.20
C ARG A 241 4.37 10.13 -5.76
N GLN A 242 4.83 10.95 -4.81
CA GLN A 242 4.56 10.72 -3.39
C GLN A 242 3.07 10.88 -3.09
N THR A 243 2.44 11.90 -3.66
CA THR A 243 1.00 12.15 -3.55
C THR A 243 0.20 11.00 -4.16
N ARG A 244 0.50 10.61 -5.39
CA ARG A 244 -0.20 9.50 -6.06
C ARG A 244 -0.06 8.21 -5.25
N MET A 245 1.15 7.88 -4.80
CA MET A 245 1.42 6.61 -4.13
C MET A 245 0.91 6.54 -2.68
N LEU A 246 0.64 7.68 -2.05
CA LEU A 246 0.03 7.74 -0.72
C LEU A 246 -1.48 7.93 -0.76
N ALA A 247 -2.03 8.40 -1.86
CA ALA A 247 -3.47 8.56 -2.02
C ALA A 247 -4.18 7.21 -2.16
N ASP A 248 -5.46 7.18 -1.79
CA ASP A 248 -6.37 6.13 -2.20
C ASP A 248 -6.94 6.48 -3.57
N LEU A 249 -6.36 5.91 -4.63
CA LEU A 249 -6.67 6.25 -6.01
C LEU A 249 -8.11 5.89 -6.41
N ARG A 250 -8.78 5.03 -5.65
CA ARG A 250 -10.20 4.71 -5.86
C ARG A 250 -11.10 5.94 -5.67
N ARG A 251 -10.65 6.92 -4.87
CA ARG A 251 -11.35 8.20 -4.66
C ARG A 251 -11.36 9.11 -5.89
N VAL A 252 -10.49 8.82 -6.85
CA VAL A 252 -10.37 9.55 -8.12
C VAL A 252 -10.53 8.60 -9.30
N ASN A 253 -11.35 7.56 -9.19
CA ASN A 253 -11.61 6.61 -10.27
C ASN A 253 -10.33 5.95 -10.84
N CYS A 254 -9.40 5.59 -9.96
CA CYS A 254 -8.15 4.92 -10.33
C CYS A 254 -7.33 5.76 -11.33
N TYR A 255 -6.93 5.22 -12.49
CA TYR A 255 -6.17 5.94 -13.51
C TYR A 255 -7.04 6.59 -14.58
N ASN A 256 -8.35 6.33 -14.57
CA ASN A 256 -9.27 6.97 -15.48
C ASN A 256 -9.46 8.45 -15.08
N THR A 257 -9.08 9.36 -15.97
CA THR A 257 -9.15 10.81 -15.79
C THR A 257 -10.38 11.43 -16.45
N THR A 258 -11.20 10.66 -17.17
CA THR A 258 -12.40 11.14 -17.85
C THR A 258 -13.41 11.73 -16.87
N GLY A 259 -13.98 12.89 -17.20
CA GLY A 259 -15.05 13.52 -16.43
C GLY A 259 -14.61 14.23 -15.14
N ILE A 260 -13.30 14.37 -14.88
CA ILE A 260 -12.78 15.16 -13.76
C ILE A 260 -11.63 16.06 -14.20
N SER A 261 -11.65 17.34 -13.81
CA SER A 261 -10.54 18.24 -14.11
C SER A 261 -9.26 17.83 -13.38
N THR A 262 -8.11 18.09 -13.99
CA THR A 262 -6.79 17.81 -13.40
C THR A 262 -6.63 18.43 -12.02
N GLU A 263 -7.12 19.66 -11.84
CA GLU A 263 -7.09 20.37 -10.55
C GLU A 263 -7.93 19.68 -9.48
N LYS A 264 -9.20 19.37 -9.79
CA LYS A 264 -10.11 18.71 -8.84
C LYS A 264 -9.59 17.33 -8.46
N ARG A 265 -9.10 16.58 -9.44
CA ARG A 265 -8.46 15.28 -9.25
C ARG A 265 -7.23 15.40 -8.33
N GLY A 266 -6.35 16.36 -8.62
CA GLY A 266 -5.15 16.63 -7.82
C GLY A 266 -5.47 16.98 -6.37
N LYS A 267 -6.49 17.82 -6.14
CA LYS A 267 -6.97 18.18 -4.79
C LYS A 267 -7.44 16.97 -3.99
N VAL A 268 -8.28 16.12 -4.59
CA VAL A 268 -8.79 14.90 -3.92
C VAL A 268 -7.65 13.93 -3.60
N MET A 269 -6.68 13.75 -4.53
CA MET A 269 -5.49 12.92 -4.27
C MET A 269 -4.65 13.48 -3.13
N LEU A 270 -4.35 14.78 -3.12
CA LEU A 270 -3.56 15.43 -2.08
C LEU A 270 -4.22 15.29 -0.70
N GLU A 271 -5.52 15.59 -0.60
CA GLU A 271 -6.28 15.43 0.65
C GLU A 271 -6.30 13.97 1.12
N SER A 272 -6.38 13.00 0.20
CA SER A 272 -6.26 11.59 0.55
C SER A 272 -4.87 11.24 1.07
N ALA A 273 -3.82 11.68 0.39
CA ALA A 273 -2.43 11.41 0.77
C ALA A 273 -2.10 12.00 2.15
N MET A 274 -2.46 13.26 2.41
CA MET A 274 -2.26 13.91 3.71
C MET A 274 -3.00 13.19 4.83
N ARG A 275 -4.22 12.70 4.56
CA ARG A 275 -5.01 11.92 5.53
C ARG A 275 -4.36 10.59 5.84
N ASN A 276 -3.99 9.83 4.81
CA ASN A 276 -3.36 8.52 4.96
C ASN A 276 -2.02 8.65 5.70
N LEU A 277 -1.20 9.65 5.35
CA LEU A 277 0.06 9.93 6.04
C LEU A 277 -0.15 10.32 7.51
N ARG A 278 -1.18 11.11 7.82
CA ARG A 278 -1.55 11.46 9.20
C ARG A 278 -1.99 10.24 10.02
N GLU A 279 -2.61 9.26 9.38
CA GLU A 279 -3.04 8.01 10.02
C GLU A 279 -1.91 7.00 10.19
N MET A 280 -0.85 7.06 9.37
CA MET A 280 0.34 6.24 9.58
C MET A 280 0.96 6.53 10.95
N ALA A 281 1.28 5.45 11.68
CA ALA A 281 1.93 5.54 12.99
C ALA A 281 3.27 6.26 12.87
N PHE A 282 4.02 5.95 11.81
CA PHE A 282 5.33 6.55 11.53
C PHE A 282 5.49 6.82 10.04
N PHE A 283 6.18 7.91 9.74
CA PHE A 283 6.88 8.10 8.49
C PHE A 283 8.16 8.89 8.78
N GLY A 284 9.20 8.64 7.99
CA GLY A 284 10.48 9.35 8.06
C GLY A 284 10.66 10.32 6.91
N LEU A 285 11.67 11.18 7.04
CA LEU A 285 12.10 12.13 6.01
C LEU A 285 13.56 11.87 5.68
N THR A 286 13.88 11.82 4.39
CA THR A 286 15.23 11.46 3.92
C THR A 286 16.29 12.45 4.42
N GLU A 287 15.90 13.71 4.59
CA GLU A 287 16.69 14.86 5.01
C GLU A 287 16.95 14.90 6.53
N TYR A 288 16.30 14.01 7.30
CA TYR A 288 16.33 14.00 8.77
C TYR A 288 16.42 12.55 9.29
N GLN A 289 17.53 11.87 8.98
CA GLN A 289 17.73 10.46 9.31
C GLN A 289 17.73 10.20 10.82
N GLU A 290 18.48 11.00 11.59
CA GLU A 290 18.58 10.87 13.04
C GLU A 290 17.24 11.14 13.74
N GLU A 291 16.52 12.20 13.34
CA GLU A 291 15.17 12.43 13.85
C GLU A 291 14.19 11.34 13.42
N SER A 292 14.38 10.75 12.24
CA SER A 292 13.55 9.63 11.77
C SER A 292 13.78 8.38 12.60
N GLN A 293 15.03 8.08 12.97
CA GLN A 293 15.35 7.03 13.94
C GLN A 293 14.65 7.31 15.27
N TYR A 294 14.90 8.48 15.86
CA TYR A 294 14.30 8.87 17.15
C TYR A 294 12.77 8.73 17.13
N LEU A 295 12.11 9.24 16.08
CA LEU A 295 10.66 9.18 15.97
C LEU A 295 10.17 7.74 15.79
N PHE A 296 10.87 6.91 15.02
CA PHE A 296 10.53 5.49 14.87
C PHE A 296 10.60 4.77 16.21
N GLU A 297 11.73 4.89 16.91
CA GLU A 297 11.98 4.21 18.17
C GLU A 297 10.95 4.59 19.23
N LYS A 298 10.63 5.90 19.33
CA LYS A 298 9.61 6.40 20.25
C LYS A 298 8.20 5.98 19.86
N THR A 299 7.90 5.89 18.57
CA THR A 299 6.58 5.47 18.10
C THR A 299 6.34 4.00 18.44
N PHE A 300 7.33 3.13 18.21
CA PHE A 300 7.15 1.68 18.30
C PHE A 300 7.67 1.04 19.59
N GLY A 301 8.44 1.77 20.40
CA GLY A 301 9.12 1.20 21.56
C GLY A 301 10.18 0.16 21.16
N LEU A 302 10.74 0.29 19.96
CA LEU A 302 11.81 -0.54 19.41
C LEU A 302 13.08 0.31 19.33
N LYS A 303 14.24 -0.31 19.21
CA LYS A 303 15.53 0.39 19.07
C LYS A 303 16.31 -0.15 17.88
N PHE A 304 17.18 0.69 17.33
CA PHE A 304 18.23 0.23 16.43
C PHE A 304 19.56 0.11 17.19
N HIS A 305 20.35 -0.91 16.86
CA HIS A 305 21.72 -1.07 17.34
C HIS A 305 22.63 0.01 16.76
N ASP A 306 22.58 0.18 15.44
CA ASP A 306 23.38 1.16 14.73
C ASP A 306 22.60 2.48 14.58
N PRO A 307 23.21 3.63 14.94
CA PRO A 307 22.58 4.92 14.73
C PRO A 307 22.47 5.22 13.23
N PHE A 308 21.37 5.88 12.84
CA PHE A 308 21.20 6.35 11.48
C PHE A 308 22.15 7.52 11.25
N THR A 309 22.82 7.54 10.10
CA THR A 309 23.74 8.62 9.73
C THR A 309 23.11 9.50 8.65
N GLN A 310 23.20 10.82 8.83
CA GLN A 310 22.76 11.76 7.82
C GLN A 310 23.79 11.83 6.70
N PHE A 311 23.40 11.47 5.49
CA PHE A 311 24.25 11.62 4.31
C PHE A 311 24.41 13.09 3.96
N ASN A 312 25.65 13.49 3.67
CA ASN A 312 25.92 14.83 3.13
C ASN A 312 25.34 14.96 1.73
N LEU A 313 25.00 16.19 1.34
CA LEU A 313 24.46 16.46 0.00
C LEU A 313 25.40 15.95 -1.11
N SER A 314 26.71 16.07 -0.92
CA SER A 314 27.77 15.58 -1.82
C SER A 314 27.77 14.06 -2.01
N GLU A 315 27.20 13.30 -1.08
CA GLU A 315 27.11 11.84 -1.17
C GLU A 315 25.81 11.40 -1.87
N THR A 316 24.84 12.29 -2.00
CA THR A 316 23.55 11.97 -2.62
C THR A 316 23.53 12.29 -4.11
N THR A 317 22.82 11.48 -4.89
CA THR A 317 22.59 11.77 -6.32
C THR A 317 21.89 13.11 -6.53
N ALA A 318 20.97 13.49 -5.65
CA ALA A 318 20.29 14.78 -5.81
C ALA A 318 21.25 15.94 -5.54
N GLY A 319 21.97 15.94 -4.42
CA GLY A 319 22.88 17.05 -4.08
C GLY A 319 23.99 17.23 -5.13
N THR A 320 24.52 16.16 -5.70
CA THR A 320 25.56 16.24 -6.76
C THR A 320 25.03 16.62 -8.14
N LYS A 321 23.73 16.46 -8.40
CA LYS A 321 23.17 16.64 -9.75
C LYS A 321 22.22 17.83 -9.88
N THR A 322 21.55 18.25 -8.81
CA THR A 322 20.70 19.45 -8.80
C THR A 322 21.44 20.70 -9.30
N PRO A 323 22.74 20.94 -8.98
CA PRO A 323 23.47 22.08 -9.53
C PRO A 323 23.60 22.11 -11.06
N LYS A 324 23.31 21.00 -11.76
CA LYS A 324 23.31 20.93 -13.22
C LYS A 324 22.02 21.44 -13.86
N PHE A 325 21.00 21.78 -13.06
CA PHE A 325 19.71 22.27 -13.53
C PHE A 325 19.68 23.78 -13.39
N ASN A 326 19.35 24.48 -14.49
CA ASN A 326 19.13 25.91 -14.44
C ASN A 326 17.79 26.25 -13.76
N SER A 327 17.56 27.54 -13.51
CA SER A 327 16.37 28.05 -12.82
C SER A 327 15.06 27.69 -13.54
N SER A 328 15.05 27.67 -14.88
CA SER A 328 13.89 27.29 -15.69
C SER A 328 13.53 25.82 -15.49
N MET A 329 14.51 24.91 -15.59
CA MET A 329 14.32 23.48 -15.38
C MET A 329 13.84 23.19 -13.95
N LEU A 330 14.42 23.84 -12.95
CA LEU A 330 13.97 23.69 -11.55
C LEU A 330 12.52 24.18 -11.36
N SER A 331 12.12 25.24 -12.05
CA SER A 331 10.74 25.74 -12.02
C SER A 331 9.77 24.76 -12.68
N GLN A 332 10.15 24.14 -13.80
CA GLN A 332 9.38 23.08 -14.44
C GLN A 332 9.23 21.87 -13.51
N ILE A 333 10.30 21.41 -12.85
CA ILE A 333 10.25 20.30 -11.88
C ILE A 333 9.27 20.64 -10.74
N LYS A 334 9.33 21.85 -10.19
CA LYS A 334 8.43 22.30 -9.13
C LYS A 334 6.96 22.31 -9.60
N ALA A 335 6.69 22.82 -10.79
CA ALA A 335 5.33 22.85 -11.35
C ALA A 335 4.75 21.44 -11.54
N LEU A 336 5.53 20.53 -12.13
CA LEU A 336 5.17 19.13 -12.37
C LEU A 336 4.99 18.34 -11.06
N ASN A 337 5.59 18.79 -9.95
CA ASN A 337 5.52 18.16 -8.63
C ASN A 337 4.81 19.04 -7.58
N SER A 338 3.90 19.91 -8.02
CA SER A 338 3.22 20.88 -7.16
C SER A 338 2.39 20.27 -6.03
N LEU A 339 1.80 19.07 -6.23
CA LEU A 339 1.09 18.36 -5.17
C LEU A 339 2.08 17.74 -4.18
N ASP A 340 3.18 17.17 -4.66
CA ASP A 340 4.24 16.63 -3.80
C ASP A 340 4.88 17.72 -2.93
N LEU A 341 5.04 18.95 -3.44
CA LEU A 341 5.51 20.10 -2.66
C LEU A 341 4.58 20.39 -1.48
N LYS A 342 3.28 20.50 -1.74
CA LYS A 342 2.25 20.72 -0.69
C LYS A 342 2.20 19.55 0.30
N LEU A 343 2.30 18.31 -0.18
CA LEU A 343 2.33 17.12 0.67
C LEU A 343 3.58 17.10 1.56
N TYR A 344 4.75 17.43 1.01
CA TYR A 344 6.01 17.40 1.73
C TYR A 344 6.08 18.50 2.81
N GLU A 345 5.59 19.70 2.52
CA GLU A 345 5.44 20.76 3.52
C GLU A 345 4.57 20.29 4.69
N PHE A 346 3.39 19.75 4.41
CA PHE A 346 2.53 19.16 5.43
C PHE A 346 3.20 18.03 6.21
N ALA A 347 3.91 17.13 5.50
CA ALA A 347 4.61 16.00 6.11
C ALA A 347 5.71 16.48 7.06
N ARG A 348 6.50 17.48 6.66
CA ARG A 348 7.55 18.08 7.47
C ARG A 348 7.00 18.69 8.75
N ASP A 349 5.94 19.48 8.65
CA ASP A 349 5.32 20.11 9.81
C ASP A 349 4.75 19.06 10.78
N LEU A 350 4.08 18.04 10.25
CA LEU A 350 3.55 16.94 11.06
C LEU A 350 4.67 16.12 11.71
N PHE A 351 5.75 15.84 10.98
CA PHE A 351 6.91 15.09 11.46
C PHE A 351 7.58 15.79 12.66
N PHE A 352 7.92 17.07 12.52
CA PHE A 352 8.54 17.82 13.62
C PHE A 352 7.57 18.08 14.77
N LYS A 353 6.27 18.24 14.51
CA LYS A 353 5.26 18.31 15.57
C LYS A 353 5.21 17.02 16.39
N ARG A 354 5.29 15.85 15.74
CA ARG A 354 5.36 14.54 16.43
C ARG A 354 6.66 14.39 17.22
N SER A 355 7.80 14.69 16.62
CA SER A 355 9.12 14.62 17.27
C SER A 355 9.21 15.52 18.51
N LYS A 356 8.81 16.80 18.39
CA LYS A 356 8.78 17.77 19.50
C LYS A 356 7.91 17.29 20.67
N ARG A 357 6.79 16.62 20.38
CA ARG A 357 5.90 16.08 21.41
C ARG A 357 6.58 14.97 22.21
N PHE A 358 7.24 14.02 21.56
CA PHE A 358 8.00 12.98 22.24
C PHE A 358 9.13 13.56 23.10
N ARG A 359 9.88 14.54 22.59
CA ARG A 359 10.96 15.20 23.35
C ARG A 359 10.43 15.90 24.60
N LYS A 360 9.23 16.52 24.54
CA LYS A 360 8.59 17.12 25.71
C LYS A 360 8.23 16.06 26.75
N THR A 361 7.66 14.93 26.33
CA THR A 361 7.33 13.81 27.23
C THR A 361 8.59 13.24 27.90
N ASP A 362 9.65 13.02 27.12
CA ASP A 362 10.95 12.53 27.64
C ASP A 362 11.53 13.47 28.70
N ARG A 363 11.52 14.79 28.43
CA ARG A 363 12.01 15.79 29.38
C ARG A 363 11.23 15.79 30.69
N ILE A 364 9.90 15.60 30.63
CA ILE A 364 9.06 15.49 31.81
C ILE A 364 9.37 14.20 32.58
N SER A 365 9.52 13.07 31.88
CA SER A 365 9.87 11.79 32.50
C SER A 365 11.25 11.81 33.17
N MET A 366 12.24 12.50 32.59
CA MET A 366 13.56 12.63 33.19
C MET A 366 13.52 13.45 34.48
N LYS A 367 12.82 14.59 34.47
CA LYS A 367 12.65 15.42 35.68
C LYS A 367 12.00 14.64 36.83
N LYS A 368 10.99 13.81 36.54
CA LYS A 368 10.32 12.94 37.53
C LYS A 368 11.19 11.82 38.09
N ARG A 369 12.26 11.40 37.39
CA ARG A 369 13.19 10.38 37.88
C ARG A 369 14.32 10.97 38.73
N LEU A 370 14.54 12.28 38.59
CA LEU A 370 15.58 13.03 39.31
C LEU A 370 15.03 13.74 40.56
N SER A 371 13.70 13.87 40.66
CA SER A 371 12.96 14.22 41.88
C SER A 371 12.54 12.95 42.62
#